data_AF-A0A258AQK0-F1
#
_entry.id   AF-A0A258AQK0-F1
#
_cell.length_a   1.000
_cell.length_b   1.000
_cell.length_c   1.000
_cell.angle_alpha   90.00
_cell.angle_beta   90.00
_cell.angle_gamma   90.00
#
_symmetry.space_group_name_H-M   'P 1'
#
loop_
_entity.id
_entity.type
_entity.pdbx_description
1 polymer ?
#
loop_
_entity_poly.entity_id
_entity_poly.type
_entity_poly.pdbx_seq_one_letter_code
_entity_poly.pdbx_strand_id
1 'polypeptide(L)'
;MTVFMCALIGAILNRFSGFTNVSWLPGRNVYYSLLALLVLSSIAFGPIWGFLITLSAGCYRLPGWYDSIDMGRNEGSLFQDFAVMFVRGLFFFPVFMIAWLFLPVQHSFAYLVSASLIATFAYVAGNYALRGKVKDPFVYIELIAGAAFGAAVGGLMVAVNG
;
A
#
# COMPACT_ATOMS: atom_id res chain seq x y z
N MET A 1 -14.02 10.11 10.62
CA MET A 1 -13.64 8.88 11.38
C MET A 1 -13.21 7.75 10.44
N THR A 2 -13.98 7.41 9.41
CA THR A 2 -13.69 6.36 8.42
C THR A 2 -12.30 6.48 7.77
N VAL A 3 -11.93 7.66 7.25
CA VAL A 3 -10.61 7.90 6.63
C VAL A 3 -9.44 7.54 7.56
N PHE A 4 -9.55 7.96 8.82
CA PHE A 4 -8.52 7.73 9.83
C PHE A 4 -8.40 6.25 10.19
N MET A 5 -9.53 5.55 10.33
CA MET A 5 -9.54 4.09 10.56
C MET A 5 -8.93 3.33 9.38
N CYS A 6 -9.27 3.70 8.14
CA CYS A 6 -8.68 3.07 6.96
C CYS A 6 -7.17 3.33 6.87
N ALA A 7 -6.71 4.54 7.18
CA ALA A 7 -5.29 4.87 7.23
C ALA A 7 -4.54 4.04 8.30
N LEU A 8 -5.10 3.92 9.50
CA LEU A 8 -4.52 3.13 10.59
C LEU A 8 -4.42 1.64 10.21
N ILE A 9 -5.52 1.07 9.70
CA ILE A 9 -5.58 -0.32 9.25
C ILE A 9 -4.58 -0.55 8.12
N GLY A 10 -4.53 0.36 7.14
CA GLY A 10 -3.57 0.32 6.04
C GLY A 10 -2.12 0.33 6.52
N ALA A 11 -1.78 1.19 7.49
CA ALA A 11 -0.44 1.27 8.08
C ALA A 11 -0.05 -0.02 8.81
N ILE A 12 -0.90 -0.51 9.72
CA ILE A 12 -0.67 -1.74 10.51
C ILE A 12 -0.45 -2.93 9.58
N LEU A 13 -1.33 -3.10 8.59
CA LEU A 13 -1.26 -4.23 7.68
C LEU A 13 -0.07 -4.14 6.73
N ASN A 14 0.29 -2.94 6.27
CA ASN A 14 1.47 -2.78 5.42
C ASN A 14 2.75 -3.06 6.19
N ARG A 15 2.82 -2.69 7.47
CA ARG A 15 3.96 -3.04 8.34
C ARG A 15 4.00 -4.53 8.67
N PHE A 16 2.86 -5.15 9.00
CA PHE A 16 2.79 -6.58 9.31
C PHE A 16 3.14 -7.46 8.10
N SER A 17 2.84 -6.98 6.89
CA SER A 17 3.24 -7.61 5.63
C SER A 17 4.69 -7.36 5.22
N GLY A 18 5.37 -6.46 5.94
CA GLY A 18 6.69 -5.96 5.63
C GLY A 18 7.81 -6.96 5.90
N PHE A 19 8.97 -6.71 5.29
CA PHE A 19 10.16 -7.51 5.54
C PHE A 19 10.68 -7.16 6.94
N THR A 20 10.39 -8.00 7.93
CA THR A 20 11.08 -7.90 9.22
C THR A 20 12.27 -8.82 9.11
N ASN A 21 13.49 -8.29 9.27
CA ASN A 21 14.74 -9.06 9.25
C ASN A 21 14.87 -9.86 10.56
N VAL A 22 13.91 -10.74 10.78
CA VAL A 22 13.74 -11.57 11.97
C VAL A 22 14.09 -12.98 11.51
N SER A 23 15.28 -13.44 11.90
CA SER A 23 15.91 -14.69 11.46
C SER A 23 15.06 -15.96 11.65
N TRP A 24 13.98 -15.89 12.42
CA TRP A 24 13.10 -17.01 12.76
C TRP A 24 11.69 -16.91 12.14
N LEU A 25 11.37 -15.83 11.41
CA LEU A 25 10.13 -15.74 10.63
C LEU A 25 10.48 -15.83 9.14
N PRO A 26 10.04 -16.88 8.43
CA PRO A 26 10.26 -16.97 6.99
C PRO A 26 9.60 -15.76 6.34
N GLY A 27 10.28 -15.20 5.34
CA GLY A 27 10.00 -13.87 4.80
C GLY A 27 8.53 -13.60 4.48
N ARG A 28 8.14 -12.33 4.58
CA ARG A 28 6.86 -11.78 4.12
C ARG A 28 5.66 -12.69 4.42
N ASN A 29 5.03 -12.50 5.59
CA ASN A 29 3.73 -13.07 5.94
C ASN A 29 2.57 -12.45 5.13
N VAL A 30 2.76 -12.26 3.83
CA VAL A 30 1.79 -11.66 2.90
C VAL A 30 0.51 -12.48 2.92
N TYR A 31 0.58 -13.81 2.95
CA TYR A 31 -0.61 -14.66 3.01
C TYR A 31 -1.45 -14.46 4.28
N TYR A 32 -0.83 -14.43 5.46
CA TYR A 32 -1.53 -14.20 6.73
C TYR A 32 -2.03 -12.76 6.86
N SER A 33 -1.24 -11.79 6.40
CA SER A 33 -1.64 -10.37 6.39
C SER A 33 -2.78 -10.10 5.40
N LEU A 34 -2.83 -10.81 4.27
CA LEU A 34 -3.92 -10.74 3.29
C LEU A 34 -5.20 -11.37 3.84
N LEU A 35 -5.10 -12.51 4.54
CA LEU A 35 -6.28 -13.11 5.18
C LEU A 35 -6.84 -12.21 6.30
N ALA A 36 -5.97 -11.69 7.17
CA ALA A 36 -6.37 -10.74 8.19
C ALA A 36 -6.95 -9.45 7.58
N LEU A 37 -6.34 -8.96 6.49
CA LEU A 37 -6.87 -7.83 5.73
C LEU A 37 -8.27 -8.13 5.19
N LEU A 38 -8.49 -9.30 4.59
CA LEU A 38 -9.80 -9.68 4.07
C LEU A 38 -10.86 -9.69 5.15
N VAL A 39 -10.59 -10.33 6.29
CA VAL A 39 -11.54 -10.41 7.40
C VAL A 39 -11.84 -9.02 7.96
N LEU A 40 -10.81 -8.24 8.31
CA LEU A 40 -10.97 -6.93 8.92
C LEU A 40 -11.65 -5.93 7.99
N SER A 41 -11.25 -5.90 6.72
CA SER A 41 -11.86 -5.01 5.73
C SER A 41 -13.29 -5.44 5.36
N SER A 42 -13.58 -6.74 5.33
CA SER A 42 -14.95 -7.22 5.08
C SER A 42 -15.90 -6.90 6.23
N ILE A 43 -15.43 -7.01 7.49
CA ILE A 43 -16.22 -6.62 8.68
C ILE A 43 -16.45 -5.11 8.69
N ALA A 44 -15.42 -4.31 8.42
CA ALA A 44 -15.51 -2.86 8.52
C ALA A 44 -16.30 -2.22 7.36
N PHE A 45 -16.22 -2.81 6.16
CA PHE A 45 -16.64 -2.13 4.92
C PHE A 45 -17.58 -2.97 4.04
N GLY A 46 -17.90 -4.20 4.47
CA GLY A 46 -18.69 -5.15 3.70
C GLY A 46 -17.85 -6.03 2.77
N PRO A 47 -18.40 -7.17 2.32
CA PRO A 47 -17.63 -8.23 1.66
C PRO A 47 -17.03 -7.81 0.31
N ILE A 48 -17.72 -6.96 -0.46
CA ILE A 48 -17.24 -6.48 -1.76
C ILE A 48 -16.00 -5.60 -1.58
N TRP A 49 -16.07 -4.56 -0.75
CA TRP A 49 -14.94 -3.68 -0.48
C TRP A 49 -13.79 -4.40 0.19
N GLY A 50 -14.09 -5.33 1.12
CA GLY A 50 -13.07 -6.11 1.77
C GLY A 50 -12.26 -6.99 0.81
N PHE A 51 -12.94 -7.67 -0.12
CA PHE A 51 -12.28 -8.48 -1.14
C PHE A 51 -11.38 -7.62 -2.06
N LEU A 52 -11.86 -6.46 -2.49
CA LEU A 52 -11.12 -5.57 -3.41
C LEU A 52 -9.89 -4.93 -2.78
N ILE A 53 -10.00 -4.46 -1.54
CA ILE A 53 -8.87 -3.94 -0.76
C ILE A 53 -7.81 -5.03 -0.60
N THR A 54 -8.26 -6.26 -0.32
CA THR A 54 -7.37 -7.43 -0.20
C THR A 54 -6.68 -7.77 -1.51
N LEU A 55 -7.43 -7.84 -2.61
CA LEU A 55 -6.88 -8.13 -3.94
C LEU A 55 -5.84 -7.08 -4.34
N SER A 56 -6.15 -5.80 -4.15
CA SER A 56 -5.27 -4.67 -4.45
C SER A 56 -3.98 -4.70 -3.62
N ALA A 57 -4.11 -4.94 -2.31
CA ALA A 57 -2.96 -5.09 -1.42
C ALA A 57 -2.15 -6.36 -1.73
N GLY A 58 -2.78 -7.39 -2.29
CA GLY A 58 -2.14 -8.61 -2.77
C GLY A 58 -1.32 -8.35 -4.04
N CYS A 59 -1.91 -7.67 -5.03
CA CYS A 59 -1.23 -7.25 -6.25
C CYS A 59 -0.04 -6.32 -5.99
N TYR A 60 -0.16 -5.39 -5.03
CA TYR A 60 0.93 -4.56 -4.54
C TYR A 60 2.12 -5.38 -3.95
N ARG A 61 1.92 -6.66 -3.62
CA ARG A 61 2.87 -7.52 -2.89
C ARG A 61 3.22 -8.83 -3.60
N LEU A 62 2.75 -9.07 -4.83
CA LEU A 62 2.99 -10.33 -5.54
C LEU A 62 4.50 -10.64 -5.69
N PRO A 63 4.92 -11.91 -5.44
CA PRO A 63 6.30 -12.35 -5.54
C PRO A 63 6.71 -12.46 -7.02
N GLY A 64 7.31 -11.40 -7.52
CA GLY A 64 7.96 -11.28 -8.83
C GLY A 64 8.74 -9.97 -8.97
N TRP A 65 8.83 -9.24 -7.86
CA TRP A 65 9.41 -7.91 -7.72
C TRP A 65 10.65 -7.98 -6.81
N TYR A 66 11.29 -9.16 -6.73
CA TYR A 66 12.36 -9.47 -5.80
C TYR A 66 13.57 -8.52 -5.94
N ASP A 67 13.77 -7.91 -7.11
CA ASP A 67 14.82 -6.91 -7.35
C ASP A 67 14.31 -5.46 -7.30
N SER A 68 13.01 -5.21 -7.47
CA SER A 68 12.43 -3.86 -7.50
C SER A 68 12.04 -3.31 -6.14
N ILE A 69 11.99 -4.17 -5.10
CA ILE A 69 11.75 -3.75 -3.71
C ILE A 69 13.05 -3.61 -2.93
N ASP A 70 14.13 -4.18 -3.46
CA ASP A 70 15.49 -3.90 -3.03
C ASP A 70 15.97 -2.56 -3.63
N MET A 71 15.19 -1.50 -3.44
CA MET A 71 15.66 -0.13 -3.62
C MET A 71 16.92 0.05 -2.77
N GLY A 72 18.06 0.20 -3.44
CA GLY A 72 19.36 0.28 -2.80
C GLY A 72 20.25 -0.96 -2.93
N ARG A 73 19.79 -2.08 -3.53
CA ARG A 73 20.68 -3.08 -4.14
C ARG A 73 20.95 -2.68 -5.59
N ASN A 74 21.89 -1.74 -5.71
CA ASN A 74 22.88 -1.62 -6.78
C ASN A 74 22.39 -1.80 -8.24
N GLU A 75 22.27 -0.67 -8.97
CA GLU A 75 22.60 -0.44 -10.40
C GLU A 75 21.59 0.46 -11.18
N GLY A 76 20.38 0.68 -10.67
CA GLY A 76 19.35 1.52 -11.32
C GLY A 76 19.42 3.02 -11.01
N SER A 77 18.85 3.85 -11.90
CA SER A 77 18.71 5.31 -11.66
C SER A 77 17.52 5.63 -10.74
N LEU A 78 17.60 6.72 -9.96
CA LEU A 78 16.51 7.18 -9.07
C LEU A 78 15.17 7.34 -9.80
N PHE A 79 15.20 7.69 -11.09
CA PHE A 79 14.02 7.82 -11.93
C PHE A 79 13.35 6.46 -12.21
N GLN A 80 14.15 5.42 -12.47
CA GLN A 80 13.65 4.05 -12.68
C GLN A 80 13.01 3.50 -11.40
N ASP A 81 13.69 3.69 -10.27
CA ASP A 81 13.22 3.40 -8.92
C ASP A 81 11.86 4.05 -8.63
N PHE A 82 11.75 5.35 -8.90
CA PHE A 82 10.51 6.11 -8.75
C PHE A 82 9.39 5.54 -9.64
N ALA A 83 9.67 5.34 -10.94
CA ALA A 83 8.68 4.85 -11.90
C ALA A 83 8.14 3.47 -11.50
N VAL A 84 9.03 2.57 -11.09
CA VAL A 84 8.67 1.21 -10.67
C VAL A 84 7.77 1.24 -9.43
N MET A 85 8.09 2.06 -8.42
CA MET A 85 7.22 2.18 -7.23
C MET A 85 5.90 2.88 -7.51
N PHE A 86 5.88 3.86 -8.42
CA PHE A 86 4.65 4.52 -8.82
C PHE A 86 3.71 3.53 -9.51
N VAL A 87 4.21 2.78 -10.50
CA VAL A 87 3.44 1.71 -11.16
C VAL A 87 2.98 0.67 -10.14
N ARG A 88 3.82 0.34 -9.16
CA ARG A 88 3.46 -0.57 -8.07
C ARG A 88 2.30 -0.03 -7.21
N GLY A 89 2.32 1.26 -6.87
CA GLY A 89 1.24 1.90 -6.14
C GLY A 89 -0.08 1.91 -6.91
N LEU A 90 -0.01 2.00 -8.24
CA LEU A 90 -1.18 1.90 -9.11
C LEU A 90 -1.84 0.51 -9.10
N PHE A 91 -1.24 -0.54 -8.54
CA PHE A 91 -1.94 -1.85 -8.39
C PHE A 91 -3.13 -1.81 -7.43
N PHE A 92 -3.37 -0.69 -6.76
CA PHE A 92 -4.66 -0.41 -6.11
C PHE A 92 -5.80 -0.10 -7.09
N PHE A 93 -5.51 -0.03 -8.40
CA PHE A 93 -6.46 0.28 -9.47
C PHE A 93 -7.79 -0.49 -9.41
N PRO A 94 -7.87 -1.81 -9.10
CA PRO A 94 -9.15 -2.50 -9.05
C PRO A 94 -10.17 -1.90 -8.07
N VAL A 95 -9.72 -1.44 -6.90
CA VAL A 95 -10.58 -0.76 -5.91
C VAL A 95 -11.14 0.54 -6.46
N PHE A 96 -10.30 1.33 -7.12
CA PHE A 96 -10.71 2.64 -7.66
C PHE A 96 -11.50 2.54 -8.95
N MET A 97 -11.25 1.51 -9.78
CA MET A 97 -12.01 1.24 -10.99
C MET A 97 -13.45 0.85 -10.66
N ILE A 98 -13.66 0.01 -9.64
CA ILE A 98 -15.02 -0.34 -9.19
C ILE A 98 -15.72 0.86 -8.57
N ALA A 99 -15.00 1.66 -7.77
CA ALA A 99 -15.53 2.91 -7.24
C ALA A 99 -15.91 3.92 -8.34
N TRP A 100 -15.24 3.89 -9.49
CA TRP A 100 -15.56 4.74 -10.63
C TRP A 100 -16.71 4.18 -11.48
N LEU A 101 -16.76 2.86 -11.70
CA LEU A 101 -17.75 2.20 -12.56
C LEU A 101 -19.14 2.13 -11.92
N PHE A 102 -19.19 1.89 -10.60
CA PHE A 102 -20.45 1.60 -9.91
C PHE A 102 -20.96 2.77 -9.09
N LEU A 103 -20.16 3.82 -8.93
CA LEU A 103 -20.46 4.96 -8.06
C LEU A 103 -20.00 6.26 -8.75
N PRO A 104 -20.75 7.36 -8.66
CA PRO A 104 -20.48 8.59 -9.40
C PRO A 104 -19.30 9.40 -8.80
N VAL A 105 -18.20 8.73 -8.44
CA VAL A 105 -17.03 9.39 -7.84
C VAL A 105 -16.04 9.78 -8.92
N GLN A 106 -16.22 11.00 -9.43
CA GLN A 106 -15.36 11.59 -10.47
C GLN A 106 -13.88 11.73 -10.06
N HIS A 107 -13.57 11.59 -8.77
CA HIS A 107 -12.23 11.81 -8.21
C HIS A 107 -11.50 10.54 -7.76
N SER A 108 -12.06 9.34 -7.96
CA SER A 108 -11.46 8.07 -7.56
C SER A 108 -10.04 7.90 -8.11
N PHE A 109 -9.82 8.22 -9.39
CA PHE A 109 -8.51 8.16 -10.01
C PHE A 109 -7.50 9.13 -9.38
N ALA A 110 -7.92 10.34 -9.01
CA ALA A 110 -7.05 11.33 -8.38
C ALA A 110 -6.59 10.88 -6.98
N TYR A 111 -7.47 10.22 -6.21
CA TYR A 111 -7.11 9.62 -4.92
C TYR A 111 -6.09 8.49 -5.08
N LEU A 112 -6.26 7.61 -6.08
CA LEU A 112 -5.31 6.53 -6.40
C LEU A 112 -3.94 7.09 -6.76
N VAL A 113 -3.89 8.05 -7.70
CA VAL A 113 -2.64 8.66 -8.16
C VAL A 113 -1.93 9.35 -6.99
N SER A 114 -2.66 10.09 -6.15
CA SER A 114 -2.10 10.77 -4.98
C SER A 114 -1.52 9.78 -3.96
N ALA A 115 -2.24 8.71 -3.64
CA ALA A 115 -1.76 7.67 -2.73
C ALA A 115 -0.50 6.97 -3.27
N SER A 116 -0.50 6.68 -4.58
CA SER A 116 0.62 6.04 -5.26
C SER A 116 1.86 6.93 -5.27
N LEU A 117 1.69 8.23 -5.50
CA LEU A 117 2.77 9.22 -5.39
C LEU A 117 3.30 9.30 -3.96
N ILE A 118 2.44 9.42 -2.94
CA ILE A 118 2.88 9.51 -1.54
C ILE A 118 3.65 8.25 -1.13
N ALA A 119 3.16 7.07 -1.49
CA ALA A 119 3.87 5.81 -1.23
C ALA A 119 5.22 5.78 -1.97
N THR A 120 5.25 6.18 -3.23
CA THR A 120 6.49 6.25 -4.04
C THR A 120 7.51 7.19 -3.40
N PHE A 121 7.10 8.40 -3.03
CA PHE A 121 7.98 9.36 -2.35
C PHE A 121 8.42 8.83 -0.99
N ALA A 122 7.58 8.13 -0.23
CA ALA A 122 7.99 7.52 1.03
C ALA A 122 9.07 6.45 0.82
N TYR A 123 8.92 5.59 -0.20
CA TYR A 123 9.93 4.58 -0.53
C TYR A 123 11.23 5.20 -1.07
N VAL A 124 11.15 6.18 -1.97
CA VAL A 124 12.34 6.86 -2.50
C VAL A 124 13.00 7.71 -1.42
N ALA A 125 12.30 8.62 -0.76
CA ALA A 125 12.89 9.45 0.28
C ALA A 125 13.39 8.62 1.46
N GLY A 126 12.66 7.60 1.89
CA GLY A 126 13.10 6.73 2.97
C GLY A 126 14.36 5.94 2.62
N ASN A 127 14.43 5.34 1.42
CA ASN A 127 15.62 4.58 1.01
C ASN A 127 16.82 5.47 0.69
N TYR A 128 16.63 6.71 0.24
CA TYR A 128 17.76 7.58 -0.09
C TYR A 128 18.19 8.46 1.10
N ALA A 129 17.27 8.87 1.98
CA ALA A 129 17.58 9.75 3.12
C ALA A 129 17.90 9.00 4.43
N LEU A 130 17.32 7.81 4.64
CA LEU A 130 17.52 7.02 5.86
C LEU A 130 18.54 5.88 5.69
N ARG A 131 18.99 5.60 4.46
CA ARG A 131 20.05 4.62 4.20
C ARG A 131 21.34 5.03 4.90
N GLY A 132 21.87 4.10 5.69
CA GLY A 132 23.05 4.32 6.53
C GLY A 132 22.81 5.11 7.82
N LYS A 133 21.61 5.67 8.04
CA LYS A 133 21.25 6.38 9.28
C LYS A 133 20.38 5.56 10.22
N VAL A 134 19.61 4.62 9.69
CA VAL A 134 18.68 3.77 10.44
C VAL A 134 18.92 2.31 10.09
N LYS A 135 18.91 1.42 11.10
CA LYS A 135 19.13 -0.02 10.95
C LYS A 135 18.10 -0.70 10.03
N ASP A 136 16.85 -0.24 10.07
CA ASP A 136 15.77 -0.67 9.20
C ASP A 136 14.85 0.52 8.88
N PRO A 137 15.05 1.21 7.74
CA PRO A 137 14.21 2.34 7.34
C PRO A 137 12.81 1.89 6.89
N PHE A 138 12.62 0.61 6.52
CA PHE A 138 11.34 0.10 6.03
C PHE A 138 10.24 0.12 7.08
N VAL A 139 10.60 0.08 8.37
CA VAL A 139 9.65 0.23 9.48
C VAL A 139 8.80 1.50 9.34
N TYR A 140 9.41 2.60 8.91
CA TYR A 140 8.73 3.89 8.75
C TYR A 140 8.07 4.03 7.38
N ILE A 141 8.78 3.59 6.34
CA ILE A 141 8.32 3.68 4.94
C ILE A 141 7.04 2.89 4.73
N GLU A 142 6.98 1.66 5.25
CA GLU A 142 5.81 0.78 5.11
C GLU A 142 4.59 1.36 5.85
N LEU A 143 4.79 1.98 7.01
CA LEU A 143 3.69 2.63 7.74
C LEU A 143 3.11 3.81 6.94
N ILE A 144 3.97 4.67 6.38
CA ILE A 144 3.54 5.85 5.61
C ILE A 144 2.83 5.42 4.33
N ALA A 145 3.40 4.48 3.58
CA ALA A 145 2.77 3.96 2.36
C ALA A 145 1.43 3.29 2.66
N GLY A 146 1.35 2.49 3.73
CA GLY A 146 0.12 1.85 4.17
C GLY A 146 -0.96 2.85 4.58
N ALA A 147 -0.57 3.89 5.33
CA ALA A 147 -1.45 4.97 5.73
C ALA A 147 -2.00 5.75 4.52
N ALA A 148 -1.16 6.03 3.51
CA ALA A 148 -1.56 6.75 2.31
C ALA A 148 -2.61 6.00 1.50
N PHE A 149 -2.39 4.70 1.24
CA PHE A 149 -3.39 3.87 0.56
C PHE A 149 -4.67 3.72 1.38
N GLY A 150 -4.54 3.50 2.69
CA GLY A 150 -5.69 3.42 3.59
C GLY A 150 -6.51 4.72 3.61
N ALA A 151 -5.86 5.88 3.68
CA ALA A 151 -6.53 7.17 3.64
C ALA A 151 -7.25 7.41 2.31
N ALA A 152 -6.66 7.02 1.17
CA ALA A 152 -7.28 7.18 -0.13
C ALA A 152 -8.52 6.27 -0.31
N VAL A 153 -8.46 5.03 0.18
CA VAL A 153 -9.63 4.14 0.23
C VAL A 153 -10.71 4.73 1.15
N GLY A 154 -10.34 5.17 2.35
CA GLY A 154 -11.31 5.76 3.28
C GLY A 154 -11.92 7.06 2.77
N GLY A 155 -11.15 7.92 2.10
CA GLY A 155 -11.64 9.15 1.46
C GLY A 155 -12.62 8.85 0.34
N LEU A 156 -12.31 7.85 -0.47
CA LEU A 156 -13.22 7.34 -1.50
C LEU A 156 -14.53 6.81 -0.88
N MET A 157 -14.44 5.99 0.17
CA MET A 157 -15.62 5.47 0.85
C MET A 157 -16.52 6.56 1.44
N VAL A 158 -15.93 7.63 1.99
CA VAL A 158 -16.71 8.79 2.46
C VAL A 158 -17.37 9.50 1.28
N ALA A 159 -16.67 9.71 0.17
CA ALA A 159 -17.23 10.34 -1.02
C ALA A 159 -18.35 9.52 -1.67
N VAL A 160 -18.38 8.20 -1.44
CA VAL A 160 -19.41 7.28 -1.92
C VAL A 160 -20.67 7.27 -1.05
N ASN A 161 -20.51 7.36 0.27
CA ASN A 161 -21.61 7.15 1.24
C ASN A 161 -22.07 8.45 1.93
N GLY A 162 -21.45 9.58 1.62
CA GLY A 162 -21.75 10.90 2.17
C GLY A 162 -22.68 11.72 1.30
#